data_AF-A0A7C5KFY9-F1
#
_entry.id   AF-A0A7C5KFY9-F1
#
_cell.length_a   1.000
_cell.length_b   1.000
_cell.length_c   1.000
_cell.angle_alpha   90.00
_cell.angle_beta   90.00
_cell.angle_gamma   90.00
#
_symmetry.space_group_name_H-M   'P 1'
#
loop_
_entity.id
_entity.type
_entity.pdbx_description
1 polymer ?
#
loop_
_entity_poly.entity_id
_entity_poly.type
_entity_poly.pdbx_seq_one_letter_code
_entity_poly.pdbx_strand_id
1 'polypeptide(L)'
;MKPFLPLYALILLSAALRAGPPPPGLARIHILRQAKALQFSSWDPTGQGGDSGHYMETLPDGTVVLARVEGPGRVVRIWSANPTGRIQFFLDGAARPVLDVPFARLFDQSLPPFLAPLSCWSGGGGTCYVPIPFRKGIEIRVKPDRPGAKMDFYYQVGVERLRPGEAGESFRLPPPPSLLEEIQALLQGSPPSGQGERALPIGPAVVGGRPLEIRQPGKGVLREIRLRAARLGDEKQRPALEDLDLLTIRFWWDGAKAPSVEVPLGAFFGSAF
;
A
#
# COMPACT_ATOMS: atom_id res chain seq x y z
N MET A 1 -8.90 -23.23 -41.99
CA MET A 1 -9.48 -23.02 -40.64
C MET A 1 -8.57 -23.71 -39.63
N LYS A 2 -7.87 -22.96 -38.77
CA LYS A 2 -7.07 -23.50 -37.66
C LYS A 2 -7.82 -23.22 -36.33
N PRO A 3 -7.73 -24.11 -35.34
CA PRO A 3 -8.59 -24.08 -34.16
C PRO A 3 -8.21 -22.96 -33.20
N PHE A 4 -9.23 -22.34 -32.60
CA PHE A 4 -9.13 -21.37 -31.53
C PHE A 4 -8.66 -22.06 -30.24
N LEU A 5 -7.62 -21.54 -29.56
CA LEU A 5 -7.33 -21.88 -28.17
C LEU A 5 -7.59 -20.67 -27.26
N PRO A 6 -8.27 -20.84 -26.11
CA PRO A 6 -8.71 -19.75 -25.26
C PRO A 6 -7.61 -19.26 -24.28
N LEU A 7 -7.44 -17.94 -24.19
CA LEU A 7 -6.96 -17.23 -23.01
C LEU A 7 -7.79 -17.57 -21.77
N TYR A 8 -7.15 -17.97 -20.67
CA TYR A 8 -7.80 -18.16 -19.37
C TYR A 8 -7.59 -16.91 -18.53
N ALA A 9 -8.68 -16.26 -18.18
CA ALA A 9 -8.69 -15.22 -17.18
C ALA A 9 -9.51 -15.72 -15.98
N LEU A 10 -9.12 -15.36 -14.76
CA LEU A 10 -9.82 -15.75 -13.53
C LEU A 10 -10.06 -14.47 -12.74
N ILE A 11 -11.29 -13.97 -12.78
CA ILE A 11 -11.71 -12.80 -12.00
C ILE A 11 -12.48 -13.29 -10.78
N LEU A 12 -12.00 -12.93 -9.58
CA LEU A 12 -12.56 -13.34 -8.31
C LEU A 12 -13.23 -12.14 -7.63
N LEU A 13 -14.54 -11.97 -7.84
CA LEU A 13 -15.39 -11.02 -7.12
C LEU A 13 -16.24 -11.77 -6.09
N SER A 14 -16.18 -11.37 -4.82
CA SER A 14 -17.00 -11.95 -3.75
C SER A 14 -18.13 -11.02 -3.34
N ALA A 15 -19.25 -11.58 -2.88
CA ALA A 15 -20.35 -10.88 -2.25
C ALA A 15 -20.50 -11.43 -0.84
N ALA A 16 -20.31 -10.59 0.18
CA ALA A 16 -20.63 -10.95 1.56
C ALA A 16 -21.61 -9.93 2.14
N LEU A 17 -22.81 -10.42 2.48
CA LEU A 17 -23.66 -9.81 3.50
C LEU A 17 -23.02 -10.12 4.86
N ARG A 18 -22.14 -9.24 5.34
CA ARG A 18 -21.76 -9.20 6.76
C ARG A 18 -22.46 -8.00 7.40
N ALA A 19 -23.34 -8.26 8.36
CA ALA A 19 -24.14 -7.25 9.05
C ALA A 19 -23.35 -6.40 10.07
N GLY A 20 -22.02 -6.43 10.02
CA GLY A 20 -21.14 -5.60 10.85
C GLY A 20 -19.91 -5.16 10.07
N PRO A 21 -19.34 -3.97 10.37
CA PRO A 21 -18.16 -3.50 9.67
C PRO A 21 -16.99 -4.49 9.92
N PRO A 22 -16.07 -4.69 8.94
CA PRO A 22 -14.88 -5.52 9.12
C PRO A 22 -14.09 -5.09 10.37
N PRO A 23 -13.20 -5.90 10.94
CA PRO A 23 -12.27 -5.40 11.96
C PRO A 23 -11.49 -4.17 11.43
N PRO A 24 -11.09 -3.21 12.30
CA PRO A 24 -10.20 -2.12 11.90
C PRO A 24 -8.95 -2.64 11.18
N GLY A 25 -8.35 -1.85 10.28
CA GLY A 25 -7.14 -2.25 9.55
C GLY A 25 -7.32 -2.38 8.03
N LEU A 26 -6.50 -3.20 7.38
CA LEU A 26 -6.52 -3.43 5.92
C LEU A 26 -7.82 -4.07 5.43
N ALA A 27 -8.52 -4.82 6.30
CA ALA A 27 -9.83 -5.40 6.01
C ALA A 27 -10.90 -4.35 5.66
N ARG A 28 -10.69 -3.07 6.02
CA ARG A 28 -11.57 -1.93 5.73
C ARG A 28 -11.02 -1.02 4.62
N ILE A 29 -10.09 -1.48 3.77
CA ILE A 29 -9.54 -0.63 2.68
C ILE A 29 -10.61 -0.24 1.64
N HIS A 30 -11.63 -1.07 1.47
CA HIS A 30 -12.76 -0.85 0.56
C HIS A 30 -13.84 0.09 1.13
N ILE A 31 -13.77 0.43 2.43
CA ILE A 31 -14.72 1.35 3.03
C ILE A 31 -14.26 2.77 2.72
N LEU A 32 -15.11 3.54 2.07
CA LEU A 32 -14.88 4.97 1.87
C LEU A 32 -14.69 5.63 3.23
N ARG A 33 -13.52 6.22 3.45
CA ARG A 33 -13.22 7.00 4.64
C ARG A 33 -13.09 8.46 4.24
N GLN A 34 -13.74 9.32 5.01
CA GLN A 34 -13.52 10.76 4.89
C GLN A 34 -12.29 11.13 5.73
N ALA A 35 -11.11 10.79 5.20
CA ALA A 35 -9.82 11.07 5.79
C ALA A 35 -8.99 12.01 4.90
N LYS A 36 -8.07 12.76 5.49
CA LYS A 36 -7.12 13.59 4.74
C LYS A 36 -5.79 12.86 4.65
N ALA A 37 -5.35 12.53 3.44
CA ALA A 37 -4.02 12.01 3.18
C ALA A 37 -3.00 13.15 3.22
N LEU A 38 -1.90 12.94 3.94
CA LEU A 38 -0.73 13.80 3.97
C LEU A 38 0.47 12.97 3.52
N GLN A 39 1.38 13.59 2.77
CA GLN A 39 2.65 12.98 2.42
C GLN A 39 3.76 13.98 2.74
N PHE A 40 4.77 13.49 3.45
CA PHE A 40 6.03 14.17 3.67
C PHE A 40 7.10 13.40 2.92
N SER A 41 8.01 14.10 2.27
CA SER A 41 9.08 13.46 1.51
C SER A 41 10.28 14.37 1.39
N SER A 42 11.39 13.78 0.98
CA SER A 42 12.61 14.50 0.62
C SER A 42 12.55 15.21 -0.73
N TRP A 43 11.35 15.54 -1.22
CA TRP A 43 11.21 16.16 -2.55
C TRP A 43 11.97 17.48 -2.60
N ASP A 44 12.58 17.77 -3.76
CA ASP A 44 13.29 19.01 -4.03
C ASP A 44 12.30 20.16 -4.23
N PRO A 45 12.23 21.14 -3.30
CA PRO A 45 11.26 22.22 -3.40
C PRO A 45 11.42 23.11 -4.64
N THR A 46 12.56 23.04 -5.32
CA THR A 46 12.84 23.77 -6.56
C THR A 46 12.35 23.05 -7.81
N GLY A 47 12.06 21.74 -7.71
CA GLY A 47 11.64 20.90 -8.82
C GLY A 47 12.77 20.50 -9.78
N GLN A 48 14.05 20.63 -9.38
CA GLN A 48 15.20 20.32 -10.24
C GLN A 48 15.69 18.87 -10.10
N GLY A 49 14.97 18.03 -9.36
CA GLY A 49 15.21 16.59 -9.24
C GLY A 49 16.22 16.19 -8.15
N GLY A 50 16.61 17.12 -7.27
CA GLY A 50 17.45 16.83 -6.11
C GLY A 50 16.68 16.19 -4.95
N ASP A 51 15.91 15.13 -5.17
CA ASP A 51 14.88 14.64 -4.22
C ASP A 51 15.41 13.90 -2.96
N SER A 52 16.61 14.23 -2.47
CA SER A 52 17.17 13.74 -1.21
C SER A 52 17.61 14.87 -0.28
N GLY A 53 17.65 14.61 1.02
CA GLY A 53 18.22 15.58 1.97
C GLY A 53 17.32 16.79 2.28
N HIS A 54 16.08 16.82 1.80
CA HIS A 54 15.09 17.84 2.13
C HIS A 54 14.19 17.38 3.28
N TYR A 55 14.16 18.12 4.38
CA TYR A 55 13.45 17.73 5.60
C TYR A 55 12.43 18.80 6.00
N MET A 56 11.44 18.43 6.80
CA MET A 56 10.47 19.40 7.33
C MET A 56 11.18 20.45 8.21
N GLU A 57 12.16 20.00 9.00
CA GLU A 57 12.95 20.83 9.90
C GLU A 57 14.28 20.13 10.20
N THR A 58 15.36 20.90 10.38
CA THR A 58 16.65 20.40 10.88
C THR A 58 16.96 21.08 12.21
N LEU A 59 17.12 20.27 13.27
CA LEU A 59 17.40 20.73 14.61
C LEU A 59 18.90 21.06 14.79
N PRO A 60 19.28 21.87 15.81
CA PRO A 60 20.67 22.27 16.01
C PRO A 60 21.67 21.13 16.22
N ASP A 61 21.23 19.96 16.70
CA ASP A 61 22.07 18.78 16.90
C ASP A 61 22.23 17.91 15.64
N GLY A 62 21.67 18.34 14.51
CA GLY A 62 21.65 17.62 13.24
C GLY A 62 20.50 16.62 13.11
N THR A 63 19.65 16.47 14.12
CA THR A 63 18.42 15.68 14.01
C THR A 63 17.47 16.31 13.00
N VAL A 64 16.94 15.50 12.08
CA VAL A 64 15.99 15.98 11.07
C VAL A 64 14.58 15.50 11.42
N VAL A 65 13.59 16.37 11.24
CA VAL A 65 12.18 16.06 11.39
C VAL A 65 11.64 15.68 10.01
N LEU A 66 11.13 14.45 9.88
CA LEU A 66 10.56 13.96 8.62
C LEU A 66 9.08 14.34 8.49
N ALA A 67 8.34 14.26 9.60
CA ALA A 67 6.91 14.55 9.62
C ALA A 67 6.48 15.00 11.01
N ARG A 68 5.56 15.97 11.07
CA ARG A 68 4.86 16.39 12.28
C ARG A 68 3.38 16.60 11.94
N VAL A 69 2.51 15.88 12.63
CA VAL A 69 1.06 15.91 12.39
C VAL A 69 0.33 16.02 13.72
N GLU A 70 -0.57 17.00 13.82
CA GLU A 70 -1.44 17.19 14.97
C GLU A 70 -2.82 16.54 14.77
N GLY A 71 -3.46 16.18 15.88
CA GLY A 71 -4.76 15.52 15.91
C GLY A 71 -4.66 14.00 15.70
N PRO A 72 -5.80 13.29 15.68
CA PRO A 72 -5.84 11.85 15.50
C PRO A 72 -5.46 11.45 14.07
N GLY A 73 -4.74 10.34 13.94
CA GLY A 73 -4.30 9.85 12.65
C GLY A 73 -3.58 8.51 12.72
N ARG A 74 -3.04 8.09 11.58
CA ARG A 74 -2.13 6.95 11.49
C ARG A 74 -1.11 7.13 10.38
N VAL A 75 0.13 6.74 10.63
CA VAL A 75 1.09 6.52 9.54
C VAL A 75 0.65 5.26 8.81
N VAL A 76 0.61 5.33 7.48
CA VAL A 76 0.21 4.22 6.60
C VAL A 76 1.34 3.80 5.66
N ARG A 77 2.38 4.61 5.54
CA ARG A 77 3.55 4.31 4.71
C ARG A 77 4.80 4.98 5.24
N ILE A 78 5.90 4.24 5.29
CA ILE A 78 7.26 4.79 5.38
C ILE A 78 8.08 4.14 4.27
N TRP A 79 8.85 4.94 3.54
CA TRP A 79 9.78 4.45 2.52
C TRP A 79 11.09 5.21 2.57
N SER A 80 12.19 4.54 2.21
CA SER A 80 13.50 5.14 2.03
C SER A 80 14.37 4.28 1.12
N ALA A 81 15.06 4.89 0.15
CA ALA A 81 16.04 4.19 -0.69
C ALA A 81 17.36 3.91 0.07
N ASN A 82 17.75 4.81 0.96
CA ASN A 82 19.03 4.79 1.66
C ASN A 82 18.87 5.27 3.13
N PRO A 83 18.09 4.54 3.96
CA PRO A 83 17.80 4.95 5.33
C PRO A 83 19.08 5.11 6.14
N THR A 84 19.26 6.30 6.72
CA THR A 84 20.47 6.71 7.47
C THR A 84 20.07 7.16 8.87
N GLY A 85 20.93 6.97 9.86
CA GLY A 85 20.68 7.43 11.23
C GLY A 85 19.68 6.57 12.00
N ARG A 86 19.18 7.13 13.10
CA ARG A 86 18.24 6.50 14.02
C ARG A 86 16.87 7.13 13.93
N ILE A 87 15.87 6.37 13.48
CA ILE A 87 14.49 6.84 13.40
C ILE A 87 13.82 6.80 14.76
N GLN A 88 13.08 7.87 15.07
CA GLN A 88 12.39 8.05 16.34
C GLN A 88 10.92 8.43 16.12
N PHE A 89 10.00 7.79 16.85
CA PHE A 89 8.57 8.10 16.82
C PHE A 89 8.11 8.67 18.16
N PHE A 90 7.66 9.92 18.18
CA PHE A 90 7.05 10.56 19.33
C PHE A 90 5.54 10.63 19.11
N LEU A 91 4.77 9.99 19.99
CA LEU A 91 3.31 9.94 19.88
C LEU A 91 2.67 10.78 20.97
N ASP A 92 1.58 11.45 20.62
CA ASP A 92 0.66 12.11 21.53
C ASP A 92 1.29 13.10 22.52
N GLY A 93 2.39 13.74 22.11
CA GLY A 93 3.14 14.70 22.94
C GLY A 93 4.05 14.05 23.99
N ALA A 94 4.32 12.74 23.89
CA ALA A 94 5.25 12.07 24.80
C ALA A 94 6.67 12.65 24.69
N ALA A 95 7.32 12.86 25.84
CA ALA A 95 8.69 13.37 25.90
C ALA A 95 9.76 12.35 25.44
N ARG A 96 9.44 11.06 25.49
CA ARG A 96 10.30 9.96 25.03
C ARG A 96 9.67 9.28 23.82
N PRO A 97 10.47 8.88 22.82
CA PRO A 97 9.93 8.20 21.65
C PRO A 97 9.48 6.79 22.03
N VAL A 98 8.38 6.31 21.43
CA VAL A 98 7.92 4.93 21.58
C VAL A 98 8.83 3.95 20.82
N LEU A 99 9.56 4.45 19.82
CA LEU A 99 10.52 3.71 19.02
C LEU A 99 11.76 4.58 18.80
N ASP A 100 12.94 4.04 19.03
CA ASP A 100 14.25 4.66 18.73
C ASP A 100 15.22 3.55 18.30
N VAL A 101 15.44 3.41 16.99
CA VAL A 101 16.25 2.32 16.39
C VAL A 101 17.00 2.84 15.16
N PRO A 102 18.07 2.16 14.70
CA PRO A 102 18.64 2.44 13.39
C PRO A 102 17.55 2.37 12.32
N PHE A 103 17.47 3.35 11.43
CA PHE A 103 16.36 3.49 10.49
C PHE A 103 16.21 2.25 9.59
N ALA A 104 17.32 1.65 9.18
CA ALA A 104 17.34 0.40 8.43
C ALA A 104 16.62 -0.78 9.13
N ARG A 105 16.53 -0.79 10.47
CA ARG A 105 15.85 -1.86 11.23
C ARG A 105 14.35 -1.94 10.99
N LEU A 106 13.74 -0.89 10.45
CA LEU A 106 12.35 -0.98 10.01
C LEU A 106 12.20 -1.99 8.86
N PHE A 107 13.24 -2.26 8.08
CA PHE A 107 13.14 -3.01 6.83
C PHE A 107 13.91 -4.34 6.84
N ASP A 108 14.82 -4.53 7.80
CA ASP A 108 15.78 -5.65 7.85
C ASP A 108 15.28 -6.93 8.53
N GLN A 109 13.99 -6.99 8.89
CA GLN A 109 13.34 -8.14 9.54
C GLN A 109 13.79 -8.40 10.99
N SER A 110 14.62 -7.54 11.60
CA SER A 110 15.12 -7.73 12.96
C SER A 110 14.20 -7.18 14.06
N LEU A 111 13.12 -6.48 13.69
CA LEU A 111 12.30 -5.72 14.64
C LEU A 111 10.79 -5.95 14.43
N PRO A 112 10.15 -6.88 15.16
CA PRO A 112 8.69 -6.97 15.20
C PRO A 112 8.05 -5.68 15.77
N PRO A 113 6.91 -5.21 15.22
CA PRO A 113 6.09 -5.79 14.15
C PRO A 113 6.52 -5.40 12.72
N PHE A 114 7.67 -4.75 12.53
CA PHE A 114 8.19 -4.34 11.23
C PHE A 114 8.81 -5.51 10.47
N LEU A 115 7.95 -6.42 10.02
CA LEU A 115 8.30 -7.65 9.32
C LEU A 115 7.60 -7.71 7.96
N ALA A 116 8.20 -8.45 7.03
CA ALA A 116 7.65 -8.73 5.72
C ALA A 116 6.32 -9.50 5.83
N PRO A 117 5.42 -9.39 4.84
CA PRO A 117 5.43 -8.45 3.71
C PRO A 117 5.07 -7.00 4.04
N LEU A 118 4.67 -6.67 5.28
CA LEU A 118 4.28 -5.28 5.59
C LEU A 118 5.48 -4.35 5.65
N SER A 119 6.65 -4.83 6.07
CA SER A 119 7.87 -4.04 6.10
C SER A 119 9.06 -4.84 5.60
N CYS A 120 9.64 -4.44 4.47
CA CYS A 120 10.76 -5.14 3.84
C CYS A 120 11.50 -4.27 2.82
N TRP A 121 12.66 -4.76 2.39
CA TRP A 121 13.32 -4.28 1.18
C TRP A 121 12.60 -4.84 -0.06
N SER A 122 12.17 -3.95 -0.95
CA SER A 122 11.52 -4.29 -2.22
C SER A 122 11.73 -3.18 -3.25
N GLY A 123 11.96 -3.56 -4.51
CA GLY A 123 12.07 -2.59 -5.63
C GLY A 123 13.14 -1.51 -5.44
N GLY A 124 14.26 -1.82 -4.76
CA GLY A 124 15.36 -0.88 -4.55
C GLY A 124 15.23 0.06 -3.35
N GLY A 125 14.22 -0.12 -2.48
CA GLY A 125 14.07 0.67 -1.25
C GLY A 125 13.44 -0.12 -0.11
N GLY A 126 13.62 0.38 1.11
CA GLY A 126 12.89 -0.09 2.28
C GLY A 126 11.47 0.44 2.22
N THR A 127 10.48 -0.44 2.30
CA THR A 127 9.05 -0.10 2.33
C THR A 127 8.43 -0.64 3.61
N CYS A 128 7.64 0.18 4.31
CA CYS A 128 6.88 -0.19 5.49
C CYS A 128 5.43 0.29 5.38
N TYR A 129 4.49 -0.62 5.62
CA TYR A 129 3.04 -0.44 5.67
C TYR A 129 2.46 -0.83 7.04
N VAL A 130 3.29 -1.06 8.05
CA VAL A 130 2.82 -1.29 9.42
C VAL A 130 2.10 -0.02 9.90
N PRO A 131 0.81 -0.10 10.29
CA PRO A 131 0.09 1.08 10.74
C PRO A 131 0.63 1.60 12.08
N ILE A 132 0.89 2.91 12.16
CA ILE A 132 1.31 3.57 13.42
C ILE A 132 0.21 4.57 13.81
N PRO A 133 -0.85 4.14 14.51
CA PRO A 133 -1.91 5.02 14.97
C PRO A 133 -1.47 5.98 16.09
N PHE A 134 -2.10 7.15 16.15
CA PHE A 134 -1.92 8.16 17.19
C PHE A 134 -3.22 8.95 17.42
N ARG A 135 -3.42 9.49 18.63
CA ARG A 135 -4.68 10.13 19.05
C ARG A 135 -4.61 11.65 19.05
N LYS A 136 -3.47 12.23 19.45
CA LYS A 136 -3.25 13.67 19.59
C LYS A 136 -2.22 14.19 18.59
N GLY A 137 -1.29 13.35 18.15
CA GLY A 137 -0.34 13.70 17.10
C GLY A 137 0.84 12.76 17.03
N ILE A 138 1.67 12.94 16.00
CA ILE A 138 2.94 12.24 15.81
C ILE A 138 4.03 13.21 15.36
N GLU A 139 5.24 12.97 15.84
CA GLU A 139 6.45 13.51 15.26
C GLU A 139 7.44 12.38 14.95
N ILE A 140 7.92 12.34 13.71
CA ILE A 140 8.93 11.39 13.25
C ILE A 140 10.23 12.14 13.02
N ARG A 141 11.28 11.73 13.74
CA ARG A 141 12.62 12.29 13.63
C ARG A 141 13.61 11.26 13.16
N VAL A 142 14.73 11.70 12.61
CA VAL A 142 15.91 10.87 12.42
C VAL A 142 17.12 11.57 13.02
N LYS A 143 17.71 10.95 14.02
CA LYS A 143 18.93 11.43 14.68
C LYS A 143 20.17 10.89 13.95
N PRO A 144 21.19 11.70 13.68
CA PRO A 144 22.45 11.22 13.11
C PRO A 144 23.10 10.15 13.99
N ASP A 145 23.76 9.16 13.38
CA ASP A 145 24.46 8.09 14.12
C ASP A 145 25.63 8.61 14.96
N ARG A 146 26.19 9.74 14.56
CA ARG A 146 27.23 10.48 15.29
C ARG A 146 27.09 11.98 15.07
N PRO A 147 27.55 12.83 16.01
CA PRO A 147 27.57 14.27 15.83
C PRO A 147 28.23 14.69 14.51
N GLY A 148 27.60 15.62 13.79
CA GLY A 148 28.10 16.15 12.52
C GLY A 148 28.01 15.21 11.31
N ALA A 149 27.41 14.02 11.44
CA ALA A 149 27.14 13.19 10.26
C ALA A 149 26.11 13.87 9.34
N LYS A 150 26.40 13.89 8.02
CA LYS A 150 25.50 14.44 7.02
C LYS A 150 24.24 13.58 6.95
N MET A 151 23.08 14.24 7.00
CA MET A 151 21.79 13.61 6.72
C MET A 151 21.46 13.88 5.25
N ASP A 152 21.50 12.83 4.43
CA ASP A 152 21.21 12.91 3.00
C ASP A 152 20.61 11.58 2.53
N PHE A 153 19.29 11.50 2.55
CA PHE A 153 18.55 10.31 2.16
C PHE A 153 17.20 10.64 1.57
N TYR A 154 16.72 9.72 0.74
CA TYR A 154 15.38 9.74 0.18
C TYR A 154 14.39 9.22 1.22
N TYR A 155 13.27 9.89 1.43
CA TYR A 155 12.20 9.33 2.25
C TYR A 155 10.81 9.71 1.77
N GLN A 156 9.84 8.90 2.16
CA GLN A 156 8.41 9.22 2.12
C GLN A 156 7.79 8.78 3.45
N VAL A 157 6.93 9.62 4.00
CA VAL A 157 6.03 9.30 5.12
C VAL A 157 4.61 9.65 4.70
N GLY A 158 3.77 8.63 4.54
CA GLY A 158 2.34 8.77 4.28
C GLY A 158 1.54 8.71 5.58
N VAL A 159 0.69 9.71 5.82
CA VAL A 159 -0.15 9.82 7.01
C VAL A 159 -1.61 10.01 6.61
N GLU A 160 -2.49 9.25 7.24
CA GLU A 160 -3.94 9.47 7.16
C GLU A 160 -4.39 10.21 8.42
N ARG A 161 -4.87 11.45 8.25
CA ARG A 161 -5.51 12.21 9.34
C ARG A 161 -6.95 11.72 9.50
N LEU A 162 -7.26 11.25 10.69
CA LEU A 162 -8.56 10.70 11.07
C LEU A 162 -9.40 11.78 11.76
N ARG A 163 -10.71 11.54 11.88
CA ARG A 163 -11.58 12.42 12.67
C ARG A 163 -11.41 12.16 14.16
N PRO A 164 -11.77 13.15 15.02
CA PRO A 164 -11.94 12.90 16.44
C PRO A 164 -12.82 11.67 16.69
N GLY A 165 -12.34 10.74 17.52
CA GLY A 165 -13.03 9.48 17.84
C GLY A 165 -12.80 8.31 16.87
N GLU A 166 -12.17 8.52 15.72
CA GLU A 166 -11.88 7.44 14.76
C GLU A 166 -10.51 6.78 14.98
N ALA A 167 -9.59 7.46 15.66
CA ALA A 167 -8.32 6.86 16.06
C ALA A 167 -8.54 5.83 17.18
N GLY A 168 -8.04 4.62 16.96
CA GLY A 168 -7.98 3.55 17.96
C GLY A 168 -6.96 3.85 19.07
N GLU A 169 -6.40 2.81 19.67
CA GLU A 169 -5.24 2.98 20.55
C GLU A 169 -4.02 3.46 19.76
N SER A 170 -3.23 4.34 20.38
CA SER A 170 -1.94 4.75 19.82
C SER A 170 -0.97 3.57 19.78
N PHE A 171 -0.07 3.60 18.81
CA PHE A 171 0.94 2.57 18.62
C PHE A 171 1.80 2.38 19.88
N ARG A 172 2.15 1.14 20.18
CA ARG A 172 2.98 0.77 21.34
C ARG A 172 3.92 -0.37 21.03
N LEU A 173 5.03 -0.44 21.76
CA LEU A 173 5.97 -1.55 21.75
C LEU A 173 6.11 -2.14 23.17
N PRO A 174 6.01 -3.48 23.32
CA PRO A 174 5.68 -4.46 22.28
C PRO A 174 4.25 -4.28 21.74
N PRO A 175 3.99 -4.64 20.47
CA PRO A 175 2.66 -4.51 19.89
C PRO A 175 1.65 -5.40 20.63
N PRO A 176 0.35 -5.04 20.64
CA PRO A 176 -0.66 -5.93 21.19
C PRO A 176 -0.70 -7.26 20.40
N PRO A 177 -0.98 -8.39 21.07
CA PRO A 177 -1.08 -9.70 20.40
C PRO A 177 -2.03 -9.67 19.19
N SER A 178 -3.14 -8.95 19.30
CA SER A 178 -4.12 -8.79 18.21
C SER A 178 -3.56 -8.16 16.93
N LEU A 179 -2.60 -7.23 17.04
CA LEU A 179 -1.94 -6.65 15.86
C LEU A 179 -1.01 -7.68 15.22
N LEU A 180 -0.27 -8.46 16.02
CA LEU A 180 0.58 -9.53 15.50
C LEU A 180 -0.24 -10.61 14.80
N GLU A 181 -1.39 -11.01 15.37
CA GLU A 181 -2.33 -11.95 14.76
C GLU A 181 -2.93 -11.40 13.46
N GLU A 182 -3.33 -10.12 13.42
CA GLU A 182 -3.84 -9.47 12.21
C GLU A 182 -2.77 -9.45 11.11
N ILE A 183 -1.54 -9.06 11.46
CA ILE A 183 -0.40 -9.09 10.55
C ILE A 183 -0.21 -10.53 10.04
N GLN A 184 -0.06 -11.52 10.92
CA GLN A 184 0.11 -12.92 10.55
C GLN A 184 -1.01 -13.45 9.62
N ALA A 185 -2.26 -13.11 9.90
CA ALA A 185 -3.40 -13.46 9.05
C ALA A 185 -3.30 -12.80 7.66
N LEU A 186 -2.79 -11.57 7.56
CA LEU A 186 -2.52 -10.91 6.27
C LEU A 186 -1.34 -11.57 5.53
N LEU A 187 -0.28 -11.98 6.25
CA LEU A 187 0.92 -12.58 5.66
C LEU A 187 0.70 -14.00 5.15
N GLN A 188 -0.23 -14.75 5.75
CA GLN A 188 -0.58 -16.12 5.33
C GLN A 188 -1.22 -16.20 3.94
N GLY A 189 -1.45 -15.06 3.28
CA GLY A 189 -1.92 -15.00 1.91
C GLY A 189 -3.44 -15.00 1.85
N SER A 190 -3.97 -13.82 1.51
CA SER A 190 -5.38 -13.45 1.55
C SER A 190 -5.96 -13.35 2.96
N PRO A 191 -6.73 -12.29 3.30
CA PRO A 191 -7.62 -12.35 4.45
C PRO A 191 -8.44 -13.64 4.34
N PRO A 192 -8.74 -14.29 5.48
CA PRO A 192 -9.27 -15.64 5.51
C PRO A 192 -10.41 -15.81 4.51
N SER A 193 -10.29 -16.83 3.66
CA SER A 193 -11.32 -17.27 2.72
C SER A 193 -12.60 -17.51 3.53
N GLY A 194 -13.48 -16.52 3.51
CA GLY A 194 -14.79 -16.66 4.11
C GLY A 194 -15.60 -17.67 3.31
N GLN A 195 -16.50 -18.39 3.99
CA GLN A 195 -17.59 -19.07 3.30
C GLN A 195 -18.30 -18.07 2.36
N GLY A 196 -18.42 -18.39 1.07
CA GLY A 196 -19.13 -17.57 0.08
C GLY A 196 -18.29 -16.97 -1.05
N GLU A 197 -17.00 -17.28 -1.16
CA GLU A 197 -16.22 -16.94 -2.35
C GLU A 197 -16.68 -17.73 -3.58
N ARG A 198 -16.82 -17.04 -4.71
CA ARG A 198 -17.17 -17.64 -6.00
C ARG A 198 -16.20 -17.15 -7.07
N ALA A 199 -15.58 -18.08 -7.78
CA ALA A 199 -14.87 -17.75 -9.00
C ALA A 199 -15.85 -17.41 -10.11
N LEU A 200 -15.61 -16.29 -10.81
CA LEU A 200 -16.34 -15.97 -12.03
C LEU A 200 -15.48 -16.48 -13.20
N PRO A 201 -15.83 -17.63 -13.80
CA PRO A 201 -15.11 -18.14 -14.94
C PRO A 201 -15.31 -17.17 -16.09
N ILE A 202 -14.21 -16.83 -16.76
CA ILE A 202 -14.25 -15.95 -17.90
C ILE A 202 -13.53 -16.62 -19.06
N GLY A 203 -14.14 -16.49 -20.23
CA GLY A 203 -13.58 -17.00 -21.47
C GLY A 203 -12.38 -16.18 -21.93
N PRO A 204 -11.86 -16.50 -23.11
CA PRO A 204 -10.73 -15.80 -23.65
C PRO A 204 -11.06 -14.40 -24.16
N ALA A 205 -10.14 -13.47 -23.91
CA ALA A 205 -10.10 -12.19 -24.59
C ALA A 205 -8.95 -12.19 -25.60
N VAL A 206 -9.18 -11.56 -26.75
CA VAL A 206 -8.19 -11.41 -27.81
C VAL A 206 -8.24 -9.97 -28.30
N VAL A 207 -7.09 -9.39 -28.63
CA VAL A 207 -7.04 -8.05 -29.25
C VAL A 207 -7.88 -8.03 -30.52
N GLY A 208 -8.75 -7.02 -30.65
CA GLY A 208 -9.73 -6.92 -31.75
C GLY A 208 -10.92 -7.88 -31.63
N GLY A 209 -10.96 -8.72 -30.60
CA GLY A 209 -12.07 -9.60 -30.28
C GLY A 209 -13.22 -8.88 -29.57
N ARG A 210 -14.27 -9.64 -29.23
CA ARG A 210 -15.38 -9.10 -28.42
C ARG A 210 -14.91 -8.80 -27.00
N PRO A 211 -15.38 -7.70 -26.37
CA PRO A 211 -15.12 -7.43 -24.97
C PRO A 211 -15.60 -8.58 -24.09
N LEU A 212 -14.80 -8.91 -23.09
CA LEU A 212 -15.21 -9.80 -22.04
C LEU A 212 -16.00 -9.03 -20.99
N GLU A 213 -17.28 -9.35 -20.84
CA GLU A 213 -18.15 -8.72 -19.85
C GLU A 213 -18.45 -9.64 -18.68
N ILE A 214 -18.20 -9.15 -17.45
CA ILE A 214 -18.67 -9.77 -16.22
C ILE A 214 -19.73 -8.85 -15.62
N ARG A 215 -20.90 -9.42 -15.33
CA ARG A 215 -21.99 -8.73 -14.63
C ARG A 215 -22.26 -9.46 -13.33
N GLN A 216 -21.94 -8.80 -12.22
CA GLN A 216 -22.20 -9.32 -10.88
C GLN A 216 -23.28 -8.48 -10.20
N PRO A 217 -24.56 -8.91 -10.21
CA PRO A 217 -25.60 -8.22 -9.48
C PRO A 217 -25.43 -8.40 -7.97
N GLY A 218 -25.94 -7.44 -7.20
CA GLY A 218 -25.89 -7.44 -5.75
C GLY A 218 -24.64 -6.76 -5.17
N LYS A 219 -24.55 -6.77 -3.84
CA LYS A 219 -23.47 -6.11 -3.10
C LYS A 219 -22.26 -7.04 -2.98
N GLY A 220 -21.04 -6.54 -3.20
CA GLY A 220 -19.84 -7.33 -3.02
C GLY A 220 -18.54 -6.53 -3.07
N VAL A 221 -17.42 -7.24 -2.84
CA VAL A 221 -16.05 -6.73 -2.89
C VAL A 221 -15.26 -7.54 -3.92
N LEU A 222 -14.69 -6.86 -4.91
CA LEU A 222 -13.66 -7.45 -5.78
C LEU A 222 -12.40 -7.69 -4.94
N ARG A 223 -12.00 -8.96 -4.80
CA ARG A 223 -10.89 -9.36 -3.94
C ARG A 223 -9.62 -9.60 -4.73
N GLU A 224 -9.75 -10.13 -5.95
CA GLU A 224 -8.61 -10.50 -6.76
C GLU A 224 -8.95 -10.53 -8.25
N ILE A 225 -7.99 -10.06 -9.05
CA ILE A 225 -8.00 -10.17 -10.51
C ILE A 225 -6.72 -10.90 -10.90
N ARG A 226 -6.83 -12.12 -11.44
CA ARG A 226 -5.70 -12.83 -12.04
C ARG A 226 -5.92 -12.98 -13.53
N LEU A 227 -5.00 -12.42 -14.30
CA LEU A 227 -4.94 -12.61 -15.75
C LEU A 227 -3.63 -13.29 -16.10
N ARG A 228 -3.70 -14.27 -17.00
CA ARG A 228 -2.53 -14.81 -17.69
C ARG A 228 -2.62 -14.32 -19.13
N ALA A 229 -1.61 -13.58 -19.56
CA ALA A 229 -1.51 -13.08 -20.92
C ALA A 229 -0.44 -13.88 -21.70
N ALA A 230 -0.73 -14.23 -22.95
CA ALA A 230 0.15 -14.97 -23.85
C ALA A 230 -0.06 -14.51 -25.30
N ARG A 231 0.95 -14.68 -26.16
CA ARG A 231 0.78 -14.46 -27.60
C ARG A 231 -0.03 -15.58 -28.25
N LEU A 232 -0.92 -15.21 -29.17
CA LEU A 232 -1.66 -16.17 -30.00
C LEU A 232 -0.70 -17.08 -30.76
N GLY A 233 -0.82 -18.38 -30.53
CA GLY A 233 0.02 -19.40 -31.18
C GLY A 233 1.32 -19.74 -30.45
N ASP A 234 1.67 -19.03 -29.37
CA ASP A 234 2.81 -19.39 -28.50
C ASP A 234 2.52 -19.02 -27.03
N GLU A 235 1.99 -19.99 -26.28
CA GLU A 235 1.63 -19.82 -24.86
C GLU A 235 2.84 -19.67 -23.92
N LYS A 236 4.06 -19.95 -24.40
CA LYS A 236 5.29 -19.77 -23.62
C LYS A 236 5.84 -18.35 -23.74
N GLN A 237 5.47 -17.64 -24.80
CA GLN A 237 5.91 -16.27 -25.02
C GLN A 237 4.98 -15.29 -24.31
N ARG A 238 5.55 -14.55 -23.36
CA ARG A 238 4.86 -13.42 -22.73
C ARG A 238 4.63 -12.34 -23.79
N PRO A 239 3.43 -11.71 -23.83
CA PRO A 239 3.19 -10.57 -24.70
C PRO A 239 4.11 -9.41 -24.33
N ALA A 240 4.45 -8.58 -25.31
CA ALA A 240 5.16 -7.34 -25.04
C ALA A 240 4.21 -6.37 -24.29
N LEU A 241 4.76 -5.35 -23.63
CA LEU A 241 3.92 -4.36 -22.93
C LEU A 241 2.96 -3.65 -23.89
N GLU A 242 3.45 -3.33 -25.09
CA GLU A 242 2.66 -2.67 -26.11
C GLU A 242 1.45 -3.53 -26.50
N ASP A 243 1.60 -4.86 -26.50
CA ASP A 243 0.50 -5.79 -26.77
C ASP A 243 -0.57 -5.75 -25.64
N LEU A 244 -0.16 -5.54 -24.38
CA LEU A 244 -1.06 -5.41 -23.24
C LEU A 244 -1.79 -4.07 -23.21
N ASP A 245 -1.15 -3.00 -23.68
CA ASP A 245 -1.75 -1.67 -23.72
C ASP A 245 -2.82 -1.53 -24.82
N LEU A 246 -2.88 -2.48 -25.77
CA LEU A 246 -3.99 -2.61 -26.72
C LEU A 246 -5.29 -3.13 -26.08
N LEU A 247 -5.22 -3.61 -24.83
CA LEU A 247 -6.38 -4.04 -24.07
C LEU A 247 -6.72 -2.98 -23.02
N THR A 248 -8.01 -2.71 -22.85
CA THR A 248 -8.51 -1.80 -21.81
C THR A 248 -9.32 -2.58 -20.80
N ILE A 249 -9.03 -2.38 -19.51
CA ILE A 249 -9.88 -2.88 -18.43
C ILE A 249 -10.82 -1.78 -17.97
N ARG A 250 -12.10 -2.14 -17.80
CA ARG A 250 -13.15 -1.20 -17.39
C ARG A 250 -13.99 -1.76 -16.25
N PHE A 251 -14.38 -0.89 -15.33
CA PHE A 251 -15.23 -1.23 -14.19
C PHE A 251 -16.37 -0.23 -14.07
N TRP A 252 -17.56 -0.72 -13.80
CA TRP A 252 -18.74 0.08 -13.46
C TRP A 252 -19.24 -0.38 -12.11
N TRP A 253 -19.37 0.55 -11.17
CA TRP A 253 -19.90 0.29 -9.85
C TRP A 253 -21.32 0.86 -9.73
N ASP A 254 -22.19 0.17 -9.00
CA ASP A 254 -23.48 0.69 -8.52
C ASP A 254 -24.36 1.39 -9.58
N GLY A 255 -24.35 0.87 -10.81
CA GLY A 255 -25.16 1.41 -11.92
C GLY A 255 -24.64 2.71 -12.54
N ALA A 256 -23.36 3.06 -12.31
CA ALA A 256 -22.72 4.22 -12.93
C ALA A 256 -22.88 4.21 -14.46
N LYS A 257 -23.18 5.38 -15.03
CA LYS A 257 -23.38 5.54 -16.50
C LYS A 257 -22.06 5.57 -17.28
N ALA A 258 -20.95 5.85 -16.61
CA ALA A 258 -19.60 5.88 -17.17
C ALA A 258 -18.71 4.94 -16.33
N PRO A 259 -17.62 4.38 -16.92
CA PRO A 259 -16.72 3.52 -16.17
C PRO A 259 -16.05 4.30 -15.04
N SER A 260 -16.02 3.71 -13.85
CA SER A 260 -15.31 4.26 -12.69
C SER A 260 -13.81 4.01 -12.72
N VAL A 261 -13.39 3.00 -13.50
CA VAL A 261 -11.99 2.71 -13.84
C VAL A 261 -11.98 2.38 -15.33
N GLU A 262 -11.11 3.03 -16.08
CA GLU A 262 -10.87 2.79 -17.52
C GLU A 262 -9.40 3.09 -17.81
N VAL A 263 -8.59 2.05 -17.95
CA VAL A 263 -7.14 2.18 -18.18
C VAL A 263 -6.61 1.03 -19.06
N PRO A 264 -5.46 1.23 -19.75
CA PRO A 264 -4.75 0.13 -20.41
C PRO A 264 -4.44 -1.00 -19.44
N LEU A 265 -4.47 -2.24 -19.93
CA LEU A 265 -4.32 -3.43 -19.10
C LEU A 265 -2.91 -3.53 -18.50
N GLY A 266 -1.87 -3.23 -19.30
CA GLY A 266 -0.48 -3.20 -18.83
C GLY A 266 -0.30 -2.22 -17.68
N ALA A 267 -0.79 -0.98 -17.88
CA ALA A 267 -0.78 0.07 -16.87
C ALA A 267 -1.53 -0.33 -15.58
N PHE A 268 -2.71 -0.95 -15.67
CA PHE A 268 -3.49 -1.37 -14.48
C PHE A 268 -2.71 -2.34 -13.59
N PHE A 269 -1.97 -3.28 -14.18
CA PHE A 269 -1.17 -4.26 -13.45
C PHE A 269 0.22 -3.76 -13.07
N GLY A 270 0.54 -2.49 -13.31
CA GLY A 270 1.87 -1.95 -13.06
C GLY A 270 2.96 -2.68 -13.84
N SER A 271 2.63 -3.21 -15.02
CA SER A 271 3.60 -3.85 -15.89
C SER A 271 4.42 -2.74 -16.54
N ALA A 272 5.57 -2.45 -15.95
CA ALA A 272 6.62 -1.65 -16.56
C ALA A 272 7.76 -2.61 -16.90
N PHE A 273 8.28 -2.51 -18.13
CA PHE A 273 9.38 -3.29 -18.72
C PHE A 273 9.02 -4.70 -19.22
#